data_AF-A0A950NPT8-F1
#
_entry.id   AF-A0A950NPT8-F1
#
_cell.length_a   1.000
_cell.length_b   1.000
_cell.length_c   1.000
_cell.angle_alpha   90.00
_cell.angle_beta   90.00
_cell.angle_gamma   90.00
#
_symmetry.space_group_name_H-M   'P 1'
#
loop_
_entity.id
_entity.type
_entity.pdbx_description
1 polymer ?
#
loop_
_entity_poly.entity_id
_entity_poly.type
_entity_poly.pdbx_seq_one_letter_code
_entity_poly.pdbx_strand_id
1 'polypeptide(L)' 'DESLLVRERDPQDARVVRLRVTGHARRRMAAWQNQGARVMHDALASLDPAERARVADALPVLRRLAEIIEGDR' A
#
# COMPACT_ATOMS: atom_id res chain seq x y z
N ASP A 1 9.52 -21.27 4.74
CA ASP A 1 8.55 -20.27 5.20
C ASP A 1 9.19 -19.19 6.05
N GLU A 2 9.36 -17.98 5.49
CA GLU A 2 9.65 -16.78 6.29
C GLU A 2 8.32 -16.16 6.73
N SER A 3 7.95 -16.31 8.01
CA SER A 3 6.69 -15.77 8.53
C SER A 3 6.63 -14.25 8.39
N LEU A 4 5.46 -13.72 8.04
CA LEU A 4 5.21 -12.28 7.93
C LEU A 4 4.97 -11.61 9.29
N LEU A 5 4.55 -12.39 10.28
CA LEU A 5 4.20 -11.92 11.62
C LEU A 5 4.89 -12.79 12.67
N VAL A 6 5.32 -12.16 13.75
CA VAL A 6 5.75 -12.84 14.97
C VAL A 6 4.76 -12.51 16.07
N ARG A 7 4.36 -13.54 16.83
CA ARG A 7 3.51 -13.42 18.01
C ARG A 7 4.41 -13.20 19.22
N GLU A 8 4.14 -12.15 19.96
CA GLU A 8 4.83 -11.81 21.22
C GLU A 8 3.78 -11.71 22.33
N ARG A 9 4.10 -12.17 23.53
CA ARG A 9 3.22 -11.97 24.70
C ARG A 9 3.25 -10.51 25.10
N ASP A 10 2.10 -9.97 25.48
CA ASP A 10 2.04 -8.64 26.06
C ASP A 10 2.72 -8.65 27.45
N PRO A 11 3.70 -7.76 27.71
CA PRO A 11 4.38 -7.69 29.00
C PRO A 11 3.49 -7.18 30.14
N GLN A 12 2.32 -6.60 29.84
CA GLN A 12 1.37 -6.07 30.82
C GLN A 12 0.15 -6.99 31.06
N ASP A 13 -0.21 -7.85 30.10
CA ASP A 13 -1.26 -8.87 30.29
C ASP A 13 -0.95 -10.16 29.49
N ALA A 14 -0.61 -11.25 30.18
CA ALA A 14 -0.25 -12.51 29.54
C ALA A 14 -1.39 -13.18 28.73
N ARG A 15 -2.63 -12.69 28.85
CA ARG A 15 -3.79 -13.15 28.06
C ARG A 15 -3.86 -12.45 26.68
N VAL A 16 -3.06 -11.42 26.47
CA VAL A 16 -3.01 -10.64 25.23
C VAL A 16 -1.81 -11.05 24.39
N VAL A 17 -2.06 -11.25 23.09
CA VAL A 17 -1.03 -11.53 22.08
C VAL A 17 -0.83 -10.30 21.22
N ARG A 18 0.41 -9.82 21.14
CA ARG A 18 0.82 -8.77 20.20
C ARG A 18 1.36 -9.40 18.92
N LEU A 19 1.02 -8.80 17.78
CA LEU A 19 1.57 -9.16 16.48
C LEU A 19 2.58 -8.11 16.06
N ARG A 20 3.79 -8.55 15.74
CA ARG A 20 4.82 -7.68 15.17
C ARG A 20 5.16 -8.13 13.76
N VAL A 21 5.18 -7.16 12.85
CA VAL A 21 5.61 -7.37 11.47
C VAL A 21 7.09 -7.72 11.43
N THR A 22 7.43 -8.82 10.76
CA THR A 22 8.82 -9.28 10.62
C THR A 22 9.62 -8.39 9.67
N GLY A 23 10.95 -8.49 9.75
CA GLY A 23 11.82 -7.86 8.75
C GLY A 23 11.55 -8.37 7.33
N HIS A 24 11.21 -9.66 7.18
CA HIS A 24 10.79 -10.24 5.91
C HIS A 24 9.52 -9.59 5.36
N ALA A 25 8.47 -9.48 6.18
CA ALA A 25 7.23 -8.82 5.78
C ALA A 25 7.47 -7.37 5.37
N ARG A 26 8.30 -6.62 6.10
CA ARG A 26 8.65 -5.24 5.72
C ARG A 26 9.31 -5.17 4.35
N ARG A 27 10.30 -6.03 4.09
CA ARG A 27 10.96 -6.12 2.77
C ARG A 27 9.98 -6.49 1.67
N ARG A 28 9.09 -7.45 1.92
CA ARG A 28 8.08 -7.88 0.96
C ARG A 28 7.08 -6.77 0.66
N MET A 29 6.59 -6.05 1.67
CA MET A 29 5.71 -4.89 1.48
C MET A 29 6.39 -3.78 0.69
N ALA A 30 7.66 -3.47 0.98
CA ALA A 30 8.43 -2.49 0.24
C ALA A 30 8.64 -2.93 -1.22
N ALA A 31 8.97 -4.20 -1.46
CA ALA A 31 9.10 -4.75 -2.81
C ALA A 31 7.78 -4.66 -3.59
N TRP A 32 6.66 -4.96 -2.94
CA TRP A 32 5.33 -4.84 -3.54
C TRP A 32 4.98 -3.39 -3.89
N GLN A 33 5.22 -2.44 -2.98
CA GLN A 33 5.01 -1.01 -3.23
C GLN A 33 5.88 -0.52 -4.40
N ASN A 34 7.16 -0.91 -4.43
CA ASN A 34 8.07 -0.55 -5.50
C ASN A 34 7.66 -1.17 -6.84
N GLN A 35 7.20 -2.42 -6.85
CA GLN A 35 6.69 -3.06 -8.07
C GLN A 35 5.44 -2.34 -8.59
N GLY A 36 4.52 -1.95 -7.70
CA GLY A 36 3.34 -1.17 -8.08
C GLY A 36 3.71 0.18 -8.67
N ALA A 37 4.66 0.89 -8.05
CA ALA A 37 5.17 2.16 -8.58
C ALA A 37 5.82 2.00 -9.95
N ARG A 38 6.59 0.93 -10.17
CA ARG A 38 7.21 0.61 -11.46
C ARG A 38 6.17 0.33 -12.54
N VAL A 39 5.20 -0.54 -12.28
CA VAL A 39 4.12 -0.87 -13.24
C VAL A 39 3.33 0.38 -13.60
N MET A 40 2.99 1.22 -12.61
CA MET A 40 2.28 2.46 -12.86
C MET A 40 3.13 3.45 -13.67
N HIS A 41 4.42 3.55 -13.37
CA HIS A 41 5.35 4.38 -14.13
C HIS A 41 5.43 3.95 -15.60
N ASP A 42 5.63 2.65 -15.85
CA ASP A 42 5.73 2.10 -17.20
C ASP A 42 4.44 2.32 -18.00
N ALA A 43 3.28 2.13 -17.37
CA ALA A 43 1.98 2.39 -17.99
C ALA A 43 1.80 3.88 -18.33
N LEU A 44 2.12 4.80 -17.41
CA LEU A 44 2.04 6.24 -17.67
C LEU A 44 3.03 6.70 -18.73
N ALA A 45 4.19 6.05 -18.85
CA ALA A 45 5.20 6.34 -19.86
C ALA A 45 4.77 5.89 -21.26
N SER A 46 3.85 4.93 -21.37
CA SER A 46 3.28 4.50 -22.67
C SER A 46 2.18 5.42 -23.20
N LEU A 47 1.68 6.36 -22.40
CA LEU A 47 0.66 7.33 -22.80
C LEU A 47 1.30 8.52 -23.51
N ASP A 48 0.55 9.11 -24.45
CA ASP A 48 0.97 10.37 -25.03
C ASP A 48 0.86 11.53 -24.00
N PRO A 49 1.48 12.70 -24.27
CA PRO A 49 1.44 13.81 -23.33
C PRO A 49 0.03 14.32 -23.00
N ALA A 50 -0.92 14.27 -23.94
CA ALA A 50 -2.28 14.75 -23.74
C ALA A 50 -3.09 13.77 -22.88
N GLU A 51 -2.92 12.48 -23.10
CA GLU A 51 -3.50 11.42 -22.27
C GLU A 51 -2.96 11.48 -20.84
N ARG A 52 -1.64 11.65 -20.68
CA ARG A 52 -1.02 11.79 -19.35
C ARG A 52 -1.54 13.03 -18.61
N ALA A 53 -1.79 14.13 -19.32
CA ALA A 53 -2.41 15.32 -18.74
C ALA A 53 -3.83 15.04 -18.24
N ARG A 54 -4.67 14.37 -19.04
CA ARG A 54 -6.04 13.99 -18.63
C ARG A 54 -6.05 13.09 -17.39
N VAL A 55 -5.10 12.16 -17.30
CA VAL A 55 -4.95 11.29 -16.11
C VAL A 55 -4.61 12.14 -14.89
N ALA A 56 -3.67 13.08 -15.01
CA ALA A 56 -3.29 13.98 -13.93
C ALA A 56 -4.46 14.85 -13.46
N ASP A 57 -5.24 15.40 -14.40
CA ASP A 57 -6.42 16.23 -14.11
C ASP A 57 -7.53 15.45 -13.38
N ALA A 58 -7.61 14.13 -13.59
CA ALA A 58 -8.57 13.27 -12.92
C ALA A 58 -8.18 12.91 -11.47
N LEU A 59 -6.88 12.98 -11.10
CA LEU A 59 -6.38 12.53 -9.79
C LEU A 59 -7.08 13.17 -8.58
N PRO A 60 -7.37 14.49 -8.56
CA PRO A 60 -8.06 15.10 -7.42
C PRO A 60 -9.46 14.52 -7.17
N VAL A 61 -10.20 14.23 -8.24
CA VAL A 61 -11.56 13.66 -8.14
C VAL A 61 -11.48 12.20 -7.71
N LEU A 62 -10.55 11.42 -8.26
CA LEU A 62 -10.32 10.04 -7.86
C LEU A 62 -9.90 9.94 -6.38
N ARG A 63 -9.09 10.88 -5.89
CA ARG A 63 -8.73 10.97 -4.47
C ARG A 63 -9.95 11.24 -3.59
N ARG A 64 -10.79 12.21 -3.96
CA ARG A 64 -12.04 12.49 -3.23
C ARG A 64 -12.97 11.27 -3.21
N LEU A 65 -13.05 10.54 -4.31
CA LEU A 65 -13.85 9.31 -4.39
C LEU A 65 -13.32 8.23 -3.42
N ALA A 66 -12.00 8.06 -3.33
CA ALA A 66 -11.39 7.14 -2.38
C ALA A 66 -11.68 7.53 -0.93
N GLU A 67 -11.55 8.82 -0.59
CA GLU A 67 -11.86 9.36 0.74
C GLU A 67 -13.34 9.08 1.13
N ILE A 68 -14.27 9.19 0.19
CA ILE A 68 -15.70 8.87 0.42
C ILE A 68 -15.87 7.37 0.73
N ILE A 69 -15.25 6.49 -0.07
CA ILE A 69 -15.35 5.03 0.11
C ILE A 69 -14.73 4.58 1.43
N GLU A 70 -13.64 5.22 1.85
CA GLU A 70 -12.98 4.92 3.12
C GLU A 70 -13.74 5.46 4.32
N GLY A 71 -14.35 6.64 4.20
CA GLY A 71 -15.18 7.24 5.26
C GLY A 71 -16.52 6.52 5.48
N ASP A 72 -17.00 5.77 4.49
CA ASP A 72 -18.20 4.91 4.59
C ASP A 72 -17.92 3.52 5.23
N ARG A 73 -16.65 3.19 5.52
CA ARG A 73 -16.26 1.93 6.19
C ARG A 73 -16.10 2.08 7.70
#